data_AF-A0A1Q3BHB7-F1
#
_entry.id   AF-A0A1Q3BHB7-F1
#
_cell.length_a   1.000
_cell.length_b   1.000
_cell.length_c   1.000
_cell.angle_alpha   90.00
_cell.angle_beta   90.00
_cell.angle_gamma   90.00
#
_symmetry.space_group_name_H-M   'P 1'
#
loop_
_entity.id
_entity.type
_entity.pdbx_description
1 polymer ?
#
loop_
_entity_poly.entity_id
_entity_poly.type
_entity_poly.pdbx_seq_one_letter_code
_entity_poly.pdbx_strand_id
1 'polypeptide(L)'
;MVWREVLLMCNIVRPLLPWADEVLWMSTHARGSAFHHTVRRLAFAATVYHLWIERNRRCFKNVFLPYQEIIRLVKQDVSRKLASGNSYPRCERYHSLCVNWGAPLGEDI
;
A
#
# COMPACT_ATOMS: atom_id res chain seq x y z
N MET A 1 -3.45 13.16 2.71
CA MET A 1 -4.66 12.31 2.58
C MET A 1 -4.23 10.93 2.10
N VAL A 2 -4.84 9.86 2.63
CA VAL A 2 -4.43 8.44 2.59
C VAL A 2 -3.55 8.03 1.40
N TRP A 3 -4.00 8.30 0.17
CA TRP A 3 -3.27 7.88 -1.04
C TRP A 3 -1.86 8.48 -1.16
N ARG A 4 -1.68 9.74 -0.78
CA ARG A 4 -0.36 10.39 -0.76
C ARG A 4 0.61 9.67 0.18
N GLU A 5 0.15 9.30 1.37
CA GLU A 5 0.97 8.58 2.35
C GLU A 5 1.34 7.19 1.84
N VAL A 6 0.41 6.52 1.16
CA VAL A 6 0.65 5.22 0.53
C VAL A 6 1.67 5.31 -0.60
N LEU A 7 1.60 6.35 -1.44
CA LEU A 7 2.61 6.61 -2.47
C LEU A 7 4.00 6.85 -1.85
N LEU A 8 4.07 7.64 -0.77
CA LEU A 8 5.33 7.87 -0.04
C LEU A 8 5.91 6.56 0.53
N MET A 9 5.08 5.69 1.12
CA MET A 9 5.52 4.36 1.59
C MET A 9 6.02 3.46 0.45
N CYS A 10 5.55 3.69 -0.78
CA CYS A 10 6.04 3.04 -1.99
C CYS A 10 7.25 3.74 -2.64
N ASN A 11 7.88 4.71 -1.96
CA ASN A 11 8.95 5.56 -2.47
C ASN A 11 8.58 6.30 -3.77
N ILE A 12 7.31 6.72 -3.90
CA ILE A 12 6.80 7.47 -5.04
C ILE A 12 6.48 8.89 -4.56
N VAL A 13 7.19 9.87 -5.12
CA VAL A 13 6.96 11.29 -4.87
C VAL A 13 6.50 11.94 -6.17
N ARG A 14 5.19 12.22 -6.26
CA ARG A 14 4.60 12.95 -7.39
C ARG A 14 3.31 13.67 -6.97
N PRO A 15 2.83 14.64 -7.77
CA PRO A 15 1.49 15.19 -7.59
C PRO A 15 0.41 14.12 -7.69
N LEU A 16 -0.68 14.29 -6.92
CA LEU A 16 -1.86 13.44 -7.05
C LEU A 16 -2.56 13.76 -8.37
N LEU A 17 -3.00 12.71 -9.06
CA LEU A 17 -3.74 12.82 -10.32
C LEU A 17 -5.25 12.67 -10.06
N PRO A 18 -6.10 13.05 -11.02
CA PRO A 18 -7.49 12.61 -11.04
C PRO A 18 -7.60 11.08 -10.94
N TRP A 19 -8.69 10.58 -10.36
CA TRP A 19 -8.83 9.14 -10.07
C TRP A 19 -8.64 8.23 -11.30
N ALA A 20 -9.19 8.60 -12.45
CA ALA A 20 -9.04 7.82 -13.68
C ALA A 20 -7.56 7.67 -14.09
N ASP A 21 -6.81 8.77 -13.98
CA ASP A 21 -5.38 8.81 -14.30
C ASP A 21 -4.54 8.08 -13.25
N GLU A 22 -4.94 8.12 -11.97
CA GLU A 22 -4.33 7.32 -10.90
C GLU A 22 -4.45 5.81 -11.17
N VAL A 23 -5.64 5.35 -11.57
CA VAL A 23 -5.90 3.95 -11.90
C VAL A 23 -5.07 3.51 -13.10
N LEU A 24 -5.05 4.32 -14.16
CA LEU A 24 -4.27 4.03 -15.37
C LEU A 24 -2.77 3.99 -15.06
N TRP A 25 -2.29 4.98 -14.31
CA TRP A 25 -0.90 5.07 -13.89
C TRP A 25 -0.50 3.86 -13.04
N MET A 26 -1.31 3.48 -12.05
CA MET A 26 -1.00 2.32 -11.22
C MET A 26 -1.00 1.01 -12.02
N SER A 27 -1.98 0.85 -12.91
CA SER A 27 -2.11 -0.34 -13.77
C SER A 27 -0.87 -0.55 -14.65
N THR A 28 -0.24 0.53 -15.09
CA THR A 28 0.99 0.49 -15.90
C THR A 28 2.25 0.33 -15.04
N HIS A 29 2.34 1.01 -13.88
CA HIS A 29 3.55 1.07 -13.05
C HIS A 29 3.69 -0.07 -12.02
N ALA A 30 2.61 -0.82 -11.79
CA ALA A 30 2.59 -2.01 -10.94
C ALA A 30 2.60 -3.32 -11.75
N ARG A 31 2.77 -3.25 -13.07
CA ARG A 31 2.90 -4.39 -13.97
C ARG A 31 4.31 -4.98 -13.88
N GLY A 32 4.40 -6.29 -13.65
CA GLY A 32 5.66 -7.03 -13.56
C GLY A 32 5.75 -7.92 -12.32
N SER A 33 6.79 -8.76 -12.28
CA SER A 33 7.02 -9.74 -11.21
C SER A 33 8.00 -9.27 -10.12
N ALA A 34 8.70 -8.16 -10.34
CA ALA A 34 9.61 -7.62 -9.33
C ALA A 34 8.86 -7.22 -8.05
N PHE A 35 9.54 -7.32 -6.92
CA PHE A 35 8.96 -7.09 -5.58
C PHE A 35 8.23 -5.76 -5.46
N HIS A 36 8.82 -4.66 -5.92
CA HIS A 36 8.20 -3.34 -5.85
C HIS A 36 6.90 -3.25 -6.65
N HIS A 37 6.75 -4.01 -7.75
CA HIS A 37 5.47 -4.11 -8.46
C HIS A 37 4.42 -4.82 -7.60
N THR A 38 4.78 -5.91 -6.93
CA THR A 38 3.91 -6.61 -5.97
C THR A 38 3.47 -5.70 -4.83
N VAL A 39 4.41 -4.99 -4.20
CA VAL A 39 4.12 -4.02 -3.14
C VAL A 39 3.13 -2.96 -3.63
N ARG A 40 3.35 -2.38 -4.82
CA ARG A 40 2.45 -1.37 -5.40
C ARG A 40 1.04 -1.89 -5.64
N ARG A 41 0.90 -3.11 -6.18
CA ARG A 41 -0.41 -3.75 -6.39
C ARG A 41 -1.15 -3.96 -5.06
N LEU A 42 -0.44 -4.49 -4.06
CA LEU A 42 -1.00 -4.71 -2.72
C LEU A 42 -1.42 -3.39 -2.08
N ALA A 43 -0.56 -2.38 -2.12
CA ALA A 43 -0.82 -1.05 -1.56
C ALA A 43 -2.03 -0.38 -2.21
N PHE A 44 -2.14 -0.46 -3.54
CA PHE A 44 -3.28 0.10 -4.27
C PHE A 44 -4.58 -0.62 -3.92
N ALA A 45 -4.59 -1.96 -3.98
CA ALA A 45 -5.77 -2.76 -3.66
C ALA A 45 -6.24 -2.55 -2.22
N ALA A 46 -5.32 -2.57 -1.25
CA ALA A 46 -5.63 -2.32 0.16
C ALA A 46 -6.20 -0.91 0.37
N THR A 47 -5.63 0.11 -0.29
CA THR A 47 -6.14 1.49 -0.18
C THR A 47 -7.57 1.60 -0.68
N VAL A 48 -7.86 1.09 -1.89
CA VAL A 48 -9.21 1.11 -2.47
C VAL A 48 -10.20 0.38 -1.56
N TYR A 49 -9.82 -0.79 -1.06
CA TYR A 49 -10.64 -1.59 -0.16
C TYR A 49 -10.99 -0.85 1.14
N HIS A 50 -10.00 -0.28 1.83
CA HIS A 50 -10.23 0.41 3.10
C HIS A 50 -10.98 1.73 2.92
N LEU A 51 -10.77 2.45 1.82
CA LEU A 51 -11.59 3.64 1.49
C LEU A 51 -13.04 3.26 1.19
N TRP A 52 -13.28 2.15 0.49
CA TRP A 52 -14.62 1.65 0.24
C TRP A 52 -15.33 1.23 1.54
N ILE A 53 -14.63 0.52 2.45
CA ILE A 53 -15.15 0.20 3.79
C ILE A 53 -15.52 1.48 4.53
N GLU A 54 -14.62 2.46 4.58
CA GLU A 54 -14.85 3.72 5.29
C GLU A 54 -16.06 4.46 4.70
N ARG A 55 -16.18 4.54 3.38
CA ARG A 55 -17.36 5.11 2.72
C ARG A 55 -18.65 4.43 3.20
N ASN A 56 -18.66 3.10 3.25
CA ASN A 56 -19.83 2.35 3.71
C ASN A 56 -20.11 2.58 5.20
N ARG A 57 -19.07 2.67 6.06
CA ARG A 57 -19.24 3.00 7.49
C ARG A 57 -19.90 4.36 7.68
N ARG A 58 -19.50 5.36 6.88
CA ARG A 58 -20.11 6.70 6.91
C ARG A 58 -21.56 6.66 6.46
N CYS A 59 -21.83 6.03 5.31
CA CYS A 59 -23.18 5.99 4.73
C CYS A 59 -24.19 5.20 5.58
N PHE A 60 -23.79 4.07 6.15
CA PHE A 60 -24.74 3.13 6.78
C PHE A 60 -24.67 3.10 8.31
N LYS A 61 -23.57 3.56 8.91
CA LYS A 61 -23.37 3.52 10.37
C LYS A 61 -23.12 4.89 10.99
N ASN A 62 -22.94 5.94 10.17
CA ASN A 62 -22.57 7.28 10.64
C ASN A 62 -21.32 7.29 11.54
N VAL A 63 -20.38 6.39 11.29
CA VAL A 63 -19.09 6.29 12.01
C VAL A 63 -17.98 6.73 11.09
N PHE A 64 -17.07 7.55 11.61
CA PHE A 64 -15.98 8.17 10.86
C PHE A 64 -14.64 7.78 11.48
N LEU A 65 -13.78 7.15 10.69
CA LEU A 65 -12.40 6.94 11.08
C LEU A 65 -11.54 8.14 10.67
N PRO A 66 -10.57 8.54 11.51
CA PRO A 66 -9.55 9.49 11.10
C PRO A 66 -8.69 8.87 9.99
N TYR A 67 -8.18 9.70 9.08
CA TYR A 67 -7.43 9.20 7.91
C TYR A 67 -6.17 8.43 8.30
N GLN A 68 -5.56 8.76 9.44
CA GLN A 68 -4.40 8.06 10.02
C GLN A 68 -4.73 6.60 10.34
N GLU A 69 -5.94 6.34 10.83
CA GLU A 69 -6.39 4.99 11.15
C GLU A 69 -6.61 4.17 9.87
N ILE A 70 -7.13 4.79 8.81
CA ILE A 70 -7.23 4.15 7.49
C ILE A 70 -5.85 3.78 6.97
N ILE A 71 -4.85 4.67 7.09
CA ILE A 71 -3.46 4.38 6.71
C ILE A 71 -2.90 3.22 7.53
N ARG A 72 -3.16 3.20 8.85
CA ARG A 72 -2.72 2.11 9.74
C ARG A 72 -3.28 0.76 9.28
N LEU A 73 -4.57 0.72 8.93
CA LEU A 73 -5.24 -0.49 8.43
C LEU A 73 -4.65 -0.95 7.09
N VAL A 74 -4.45 -0.02 6.14
CA VAL A 74 -3.80 -0.30 4.85
C VAL A 74 -2.40 -0.85 5.06
N LYS A 75 -1.59 -0.23 5.93
CA LYS A 75 -0.24 -0.70 6.25
C LYS A 75 -0.28 -2.12 6.76
N GLN A 76 -1.10 -2.41 7.78
CA GLN A 76 -1.20 -3.76 8.35
C GLN A 76 -1.64 -4.83 7.34
N ASP A 77 -2.59 -4.52 6.46
CA ASP A 77 -3.04 -5.46 5.43
C ASP A 77 -1.93 -5.78 4.43
N VAL A 78 -1.20 -4.76 3.97
CA VAL A 78 -0.06 -4.95 3.08
C VAL A 78 1.07 -5.71 3.78
N SER A 79 1.45 -5.35 5.01
CA SER A 79 2.48 -6.05 5.79
C SER A 79 2.16 -7.53 5.93
N ARG A 80 0.91 -7.88 6.28
CA ARG A 80 0.48 -9.27 6.43
C ARG A 80 0.57 -10.04 5.12
N LYS A 81 0.15 -9.44 4.00
CA LYS A 81 0.22 -10.06 2.67
C LYS A 81 1.67 -10.25 2.20
N LEU A 82 2.56 -9.31 2.54
CA LEU A 82 4.00 -9.44 2.28
C LEU A 82 4.61 -10.54 3.14
N ALA A 83 4.21 -10.68 4.41
CA ALA A 83 4.64 -11.75 5.30
C ALA A 83 4.19 -13.14 4.86
N SER A 84 2.97 -13.26 4.31
CA SER A 84 2.44 -14.55 3.85
C SER A 84 2.97 -14.97 2.47
N GLY A 85 3.39 -14.03 1.64
CA GLY A 85 4.03 -14.35 0.36
C GLY A 85 5.51 -14.62 0.57
N ASN A 86 6.07 -15.68 0.00
CA ASN A 86 7.52 -15.94 -0.08
C ASN A 86 8.27 -14.90 -0.94
N SER A 87 7.84 -13.64 -0.92
CA SER A 87 8.22 -12.56 -1.82
C SER A 87 9.35 -11.69 -1.26
N TYR A 88 9.90 -12.03 -0.08
CA TYR A 88 10.99 -11.27 0.51
C TYR A 88 12.23 -11.31 -0.37
N PRO A 89 12.64 -10.17 -0.94
CA PRO A 89 13.91 -10.11 -1.61
C PRO A 89 14.99 -10.15 -0.53
N ARG A 90 15.93 -11.08 -0.63
CA ARG A 90 17.21 -11.06 0.14
C ARG A 90 18.14 -9.91 -0.29
N CYS A 91 17.61 -8.89 -0.97
CA CYS A 91 18.37 -7.88 -1.68
C CYS A 91 18.15 -6.51 -1.01
N GLU A 92 19.25 -5.88 -0.60
CA GLU A 92 19.27 -4.53 -0.01
C GLU A 92 18.53 -3.47 -0.87
N ARG A 93 18.46 -3.69 -2.19
CA ARG A 93 17.79 -2.78 -3.14
C ARG A 93 16.35 -2.42 -2.75
N TYR A 94 15.66 -3.29 -2.02
CA TYR A 94 14.27 -3.07 -1.60
C TYR A 94 14.11 -2.84 -0.09
N HIS A 95 15.22 -2.68 0.64
CA HIS A 95 15.24 -2.49 2.09
C HIS A 95 14.32 -1.36 2.55
N SER A 96 14.36 -0.20 1.89
CA SER A 96 13.50 0.94 2.24
C SER A 96 12.01 0.64 2.08
N LEU A 97 11.61 -0.14 1.07
CA LEU A 97 10.21 -0.58 0.92
C LEU A 97 9.81 -1.52 2.05
N CYS A 98 10.66 -2.50 2.39
CA CYS A 98 10.38 -3.42 3.50
C CYS A 98 10.21 -2.66 4.82
N VAL A 99 11.09 -1.68 5.12
CA VAL A 99 11.02 -0.83 6.31
C VAL A 99 9.73 0.00 6.33
N ASN A 100 9.41 0.69 5.22
CA ASN A 100 8.20 1.52 5.14
C ASN A 100 6.93 0.72 5.44
N TRP A 101 6.88 -0.52 4.93
CA TRP A 101 5.74 -1.43 5.08
C TRP A 101 5.84 -2.33 6.31
N GLY A 102 6.87 -2.21 7.17
CA GLY A 102 7.02 -3.01 8.39
C GLY A 102 7.08 -4.52 8.12
N ALA A 103 7.66 -4.91 6.99
CA ALA A 103 7.81 -6.30 6.60
C ALA A 103 9.08 -6.88 7.28
N PRO A 104 9.04 -8.07 7.90
CA PRO A 104 10.22 -8.69 8.50
C PRO A 104 11.35 -8.81 7.47
N LEU A 105 12.42 -8.08 7.70
CA LEU A 105 13.69 -8.32 7.01
C LEU A 105 14.16 -9.68 7.53
N GLY A 106 14.44 -10.64 6.65
CA GLY A 106 14.99 -11.92 7.09
C GLY A 106 16.24 -11.64 7.92
N GLU A 107 16.25 -12.11 9.17
CA GLU A 107 17.42 -11.98 10.03
C GLU A 107 18.59 -12.69 9.36
N ASP A 108 19.72 -11.98 9.25
CA ASP A 108 20.99 -12.56 8.85
C ASP A 108 21.36 -13.63 9.90
N ILE A 109 21.47 -14.88 9.46
CA ILE A 109 21.92 -16.03 10.27
C ILE A 109 23.43 -15.90 10.50
#